data_AF-A0A7U9XLR8-F1
#
_entry.id   AF-A0A7U9XLR8-F1
#
_cell.length_a   1.000
_cell.length_b   1.000
_cell.length_c   1.000
_cell.angle_alpha   90.00
_cell.angle_beta   90.00
_cell.angle_gamma   90.00
#
_symmetry.space_group_name_H-M   'P 1'
#
loop_
_entity.id
_entity.type
_entity.pdbx_description
1 polymer ?
#
loop_
_entity_poly.entity_id
_entity_poly.type
_entity_poly.pdbx_seq_one_letter_code
_entity_poly.pdbx_strand_id
1 'polypeptide(L)'
;MYDALYDALYARQSIEKKDSISVESQLEYCRYETHGDAFIEYTDRGFSGKDTNRPGFEKMMNDIRAGKIKRVIVYKLDRISRSILDFANMMEIFQKYHVEFVSSTEKFDTSTPIGRAMLNICIVFAQLERETIQKRVTDAYYARCKRGFYMGGRIPYGYRLTNTVIDNIRTSMYEEVPEESEQLKQIYSMYADTDNSLGDIVRYLNEHQIKNLRGANWNTARISEMLRNPVYVQADIDVYQFFQSQGANIYNPASDFTGYNACYLYKGTVSTSRKQSDLSDKEIVLAPHKGFIPSKTWLACRQRSLNNRQSTKTCKPKNSWLAGKVKCGNCGYALTIRKAKTKWGRYFVCSQSGSRGSNCTGAGCTVYADVLEEYMVGAIKEKLSEFSALKESLLSCTSDTEEKRLHTVPGTQAFPQKHMTKKIRLTQIEEEIEDLLSKVSGASSVLMKYIDEKVSELDADRKVLQEEIVTANVTDAEGRLKQITNHVKMWETLSFEDRQAVVDTLIKVIRIADGTIEITWNI
;
A
#
# COMPACT_ATOMS: atom_id res chain seq x y z
N MET A 1 44.83 -35.82 20.72
CA MET A 1 45.06 -36.74 19.61
C MET A 1 44.53 -36.03 18.37
N TYR A 2 45.40 -35.40 17.58
CA TYR A 2 44.99 -34.77 16.34
C TYR A 2 44.69 -35.89 15.36
N ASP A 3 43.42 -36.10 14.99
CA ASP A 3 43.09 -37.01 13.89
C ASP A 3 43.85 -36.51 12.65
N ALA A 4 44.71 -37.36 12.10
CA ALA A 4 45.47 -37.02 10.91
C ALA A 4 44.48 -36.80 9.74
N LEU A 5 44.55 -35.63 9.12
CA LEU A 5 43.77 -35.32 7.93
C LEU A 5 44.17 -36.28 6.79
N TYR A 6 43.20 -36.73 6.00
CA TYR A 6 43.43 -37.62 4.86
C TYR A 6 42.92 -37.04 3.54
N ASP A 7 43.39 -37.60 2.43
CA ASP A 7 42.90 -37.29 1.08
C ASP A 7 41.65 -38.12 0.74
N ALA A 8 40.63 -37.49 0.18
CA ALA A 8 39.42 -38.14 -0.28
C ALA A 8 39.52 -38.43 -1.79
N LEU A 9 39.49 -39.70 -2.16
CA LEU A 9 39.45 -40.14 -3.56
C LEU A 9 37.99 -40.38 -3.94
N TYR A 10 37.44 -39.58 -4.86
CA TYR A 10 36.05 -39.76 -5.31
C TYR A 10 35.97 -40.29 -6.74
N ALA A 11 35.27 -41.41 -6.91
CA ALA A 11 35.08 -42.04 -8.21
C ALA A 11 33.62 -42.47 -8.44
N ARG A 12 33.19 -42.38 -9.70
CA ARG A 12 31.80 -42.62 -10.11
C ARG A 12 31.72 -43.48 -11.36
N GLN A 13 30.79 -44.43 -11.37
CA GLN A 13 30.41 -45.17 -12.59
C GLN A 13 29.12 -44.61 -13.18
N SER A 14 29.19 -44.07 -14.40
CA SER A 14 27.98 -43.67 -15.15
C SER A 14 27.43 -44.87 -15.92
N ILE A 15 26.14 -45.15 -15.79
CA ILE A 15 25.46 -46.31 -16.43
C ILE A 15 25.39 -46.17 -17.97
N GLU A 16 25.49 -44.95 -18.51
CA GLU A 16 25.08 -44.66 -19.90
C GLU A 16 26.20 -44.64 -20.97
N LYS A 17 27.46 -44.97 -20.66
CA LYS A 17 28.54 -44.94 -21.67
C LYS A 17 29.43 -46.20 -21.68
N LYS A 18 29.44 -46.92 -22.81
CA LYS A 18 30.32 -48.07 -23.08
C LYS A 18 31.82 -47.71 -23.09
N ASP A 19 32.17 -46.43 -23.27
CA ASP A 19 33.55 -45.91 -23.23
C ASP A 19 33.97 -45.35 -21.85
N SER A 20 33.22 -45.63 -20.79
CA SER A 20 33.58 -45.15 -19.45
C SER A 20 34.68 -46.03 -18.84
N ILE A 21 35.82 -45.41 -18.54
CA ILE A 21 36.89 -45.99 -17.71
C ILE A 21 36.29 -46.49 -16.38
N SER A 22 36.70 -47.69 -15.96
CA SER A 22 36.19 -48.33 -14.74
C SER A 22 36.46 -47.49 -13.49
N VAL A 23 35.67 -47.68 -12.42
CA VAL A 23 35.86 -46.97 -11.15
C VAL A 23 37.24 -47.28 -10.57
N GLU A 24 37.68 -48.52 -10.73
CA GLU A 24 38.97 -49.03 -10.29
C GLU A 24 40.13 -48.31 -10.98
N SER A 25 40.04 -48.15 -12.31
CA SER A 25 41.04 -47.41 -13.08
C SER A 25 41.05 -45.93 -12.69
N GLN A 26 39.88 -45.31 -12.46
CA GLN A 26 39.79 -43.92 -12.00
C GLN A 26 40.49 -43.73 -10.64
N LEU A 27 40.24 -44.62 -9.69
CA LEU A 27 40.88 -44.59 -8.37
C LEU A 27 42.38 -44.79 -8.47
N GLU A 28 42.87 -45.63 -9.38
CA GLU A 28 44.31 -45.83 -9.59
C GLU A 28 45.02 -44.53 -10.02
N TYR A 29 44.43 -43.77 -10.96
CA TYR A 29 44.94 -42.44 -11.32
C TYR A 29 44.87 -41.46 -10.14
N CYS A 30 43.79 -41.48 -9.36
CA CYS A 30 43.67 -40.59 -8.20
C CYS A 30 44.68 -40.97 -7.09
N ARG A 31 44.98 -42.27 -6.90
CA ARG A 31 45.97 -42.76 -5.93
C ARG A 31 47.38 -42.29 -6.28
N TYR A 32 47.70 -42.15 -7.56
CA TYR A 32 49.00 -41.57 -7.96
C TYR A 32 49.16 -40.12 -7.47
N GLU A 33 48.07 -39.35 -7.47
CA GLU A 33 48.06 -37.95 -7.02
C GLU A 33 48.11 -37.76 -5.50
N THR A 34 47.94 -38.81 -4.69
CA THR A 34 48.08 -38.69 -3.22
C THR A 34 49.54 -38.53 -2.79
N HIS A 35 50.49 -38.90 -3.66
CA HIS A 35 51.93 -38.86 -3.38
C HIS A 35 52.33 -39.63 -2.10
N GLY A 36 51.55 -40.63 -1.70
CA GLY A 36 51.79 -41.45 -0.50
C GLY A 36 51.12 -40.94 0.78
N ASP A 37 50.34 -39.86 0.73
CA ASP A 37 49.53 -39.38 1.85
C ASP A 37 48.40 -40.39 2.20
N ALA A 38 47.93 -40.38 3.46
CA ALA A 38 46.81 -41.20 3.90
C ALA A 38 45.53 -40.83 3.13
N PHE A 39 44.76 -41.83 2.65
CA PHE A 39 43.57 -41.58 1.83
C PHE A 39 42.38 -42.48 2.18
N ILE A 40 41.17 -42.04 1.81
CA ILE A 40 39.92 -42.81 1.88
C ILE A 40 39.20 -42.73 0.52
N GLU A 41 38.65 -43.86 0.08
CA GLU A 41 37.92 -43.97 -1.19
C GLU A 41 36.41 -43.84 -1.00
N TYR A 42 35.81 -42.96 -1.78
CA TYR A 42 34.37 -42.72 -1.85
C TYR A 42 33.90 -43.10 -3.26
N THR A 43 33.01 -44.09 -3.35
CA THR A 43 32.55 -44.62 -4.64
C THR A 43 31.04 -44.63 -4.74
N ASP A 44 30.53 -44.22 -5.91
CA ASP A 44 29.12 -44.33 -6.28
C ASP A 44 29.00 -45.18 -7.55
N ARG A 45 28.56 -46.44 -7.39
CA ARG A 45 28.36 -47.41 -8.48
C ARG A 45 26.89 -47.42 -8.92
N GLY A 46 26.64 -47.36 -10.23
CA GLY A 46 25.29 -47.48 -10.78
C GLY A 46 24.41 -46.23 -10.61
N PHE A 47 25.00 -45.04 -10.50
CA PHE A 47 24.24 -43.80 -10.40
C PHE A 47 24.38 -42.98 -11.70
N SER A 48 23.27 -42.79 -12.41
CA SER A 48 23.21 -41.75 -13.43
C SER A 48 23.23 -40.41 -12.70
N GLY A 49 23.99 -39.43 -13.16
CA GLY A 49 23.96 -38.09 -12.54
C GLY A 49 22.66 -37.30 -12.75
N LYS A 50 21.53 -37.97 -13.02
CA LYS A 50 20.17 -37.48 -12.76
C LYS A 50 19.69 -37.83 -11.35
N ASP A 51 20.26 -38.84 -10.70
CA ASP A 51 19.87 -39.26 -9.36
C ASP A 51 20.53 -38.37 -8.30
N THR A 52 19.68 -37.78 -7.45
CA THR A 52 20.04 -36.87 -6.36
C THR A 52 20.63 -37.62 -5.15
N ASN A 53 20.36 -38.93 -5.03
CA ASN A 53 20.87 -39.75 -3.94
C ASN A 53 22.27 -40.27 -4.28
N ARG A 54 23.32 -39.66 -3.72
CA ARG A 54 24.73 -40.05 -3.91
C ARG A 54 25.36 -40.33 -2.54
N PRO A 55 25.23 -41.54 -2.00
CA PRO A 55 25.62 -41.83 -0.63
C PRO A 55 27.14 -41.70 -0.40
N GLY A 56 27.97 -42.06 -1.38
CA GLY A 56 29.43 -41.90 -1.30
C GLY A 56 29.83 -40.43 -1.29
N PHE A 57 29.23 -39.62 -2.16
CA PHE A 57 29.41 -38.17 -2.19
C PHE A 57 28.91 -37.49 -0.90
N GLU A 58 27.74 -37.84 -0.39
CA GLU A 58 27.20 -37.26 0.85
C GLU A 58 28.08 -37.58 2.06
N LYS A 59 28.59 -38.81 2.14
CA LYS A 59 29.54 -39.21 3.18
C LYS A 59 30.82 -38.37 3.12
N MET A 60 31.40 -38.20 1.94
CA MET A 60 32.56 -37.32 1.72
C MET A 60 32.28 -35.88 2.16
N MET A 61 31.13 -35.32 1.79
CA MET A 61 30.74 -33.97 2.19
C MET A 61 30.57 -33.82 3.70
N ASN A 62 30.10 -34.85 4.39
CA ASN A 62 30.00 -34.87 5.85
C ASN A 62 31.38 -34.95 6.51
N ASP A 63 32.29 -35.75 5.97
CA ASP A 63 33.68 -35.84 6.46
C ASP A 63 34.46 -34.52 6.23
N ILE A 64 34.17 -33.79 5.15
CA ILE A 64 34.67 -32.42 4.91
C ILE A 64 34.17 -31.47 6.01
N ARG A 65 32.87 -31.49 6.30
CA ARG A 65 32.27 -30.63 7.35
C ARG A 65 32.78 -31.00 8.75
N ALA A 66 33.17 -32.26 8.96
CA ALA A 66 33.80 -32.72 10.19
C ALA A 66 35.28 -32.35 10.29
N GLY A 67 35.86 -31.72 9.27
CA GLY A 67 37.26 -31.28 9.25
C GLY A 67 38.25 -32.44 9.19
N LYS A 68 37.87 -33.57 8.57
CA LYS A 68 38.72 -34.78 8.48
C LYS A 68 39.51 -34.88 7.17
N ILE A 69 39.11 -34.13 6.16
CA ILE A 69 39.64 -34.21 4.80
C ILE A 69 40.56 -33.02 4.52
N LYS A 70 41.75 -33.29 3.97
CA LYS A 70 42.72 -32.28 3.52
C LYS A 70 42.49 -31.89 2.05
N ARG A 71 42.36 -32.90 1.18
CA ARG A 71 42.22 -32.72 -0.27
C ARG A 71 41.19 -33.68 -0.84
N VAL A 72 40.49 -33.25 -1.88
CA VAL A 72 39.56 -34.09 -2.66
C VAL A 72 40.16 -34.27 -4.04
N ILE A 73 40.39 -35.53 -4.42
CA ILE A 73 41.04 -35.91 -5.67
C ILE A 73 40.05 -36.70 -6.53
N VAL A 74 39.89 -36.26 -7.77
CA VAL A 74 38.99 -36.89 -8.74
C VAL A 74 39.66 -37.10 -10.08
N TYR A 75 39.24 -38.13 -10.81
CA TYR A 75 39.82 -38.41 -12.13
C TYR A 75 39.55 -37.28 -13.13
N LYS A 76 38.31 -36.77 -13.15
CA LYS A 76 37.80 -35.68 -14.02
C LYS A 76 36.74 -34.86 -13.29
N LEU A 77 36.59 -33.58 -13.66
CA LEU A 77 35.54 -32.71 -13.11
C LEU A 77 34.13 -33.30 -13.27
N ASP A 78 33.85 -33.95 -14.40
CA ASP A 78 32.56 -34.57 -14.68
C ASP A 78 32.20 -35.73 -13.74
N ARG A 79 33.16 -36.24 -12.94
CA ARG A 79 32.92 -37.28 -11.94
C ARG A 79 32.25 -36.73 -10.71
N ILE A 80 32.65 -35.55 -10.24
CA ILE A 80 32.14 -34.93 -9.01
C ILE A 80 30.92 -34.03 -9.26
N SER A 81 30.90 -33.31 -10.39
CA SER A 81 29.80 -32.42 -10.75
C SER A 81 29.50 -32.45 -12.24
N ARG A 82 28.22 -32.33 -12.60
CA ARG A 82 27.78 -32.16 -14.00
C ARG A 82 27.47 -30.71 -14.36
N SER A 83 27.31 -29.85 -13.36
CA SER A 83 27.02 -28.43 -13.53
C SER A 83 28.16 -27.61 -12.94
N ILE A 84 28.59 -26.58 -13.68
CA ILE A 84 29.57 -25.60 -13.19
C ILE A 84 29.01 -24.92 -11.93
N LEU A 85 27.69 -24.76 -11.84
CA LEU A 85 27.00 -24.20 -10.68
C LEU A 85 27.15 -25.07 -9.43
N ASP A 86 26.93 -26.37 -9.57
CA ASP A 86 27.06 -27.32 -8.46
C ASP A 86 28.52 -27.44 -8.02
N PHE A 87 29.45 -27.35 -8.98
CA PHE A 87 30.88 -27.33 -8.70
C PHE A 87 31.31 -26.04 -7.97
N ALA A 88 30.78 -24.88 -8.37
CA ALA A 88 31.01 -23.60 -7.70
C ALA A 88 30.55 -23.64 -6.24
N ASN A 89 29.31 -24.08 -5.99
CA ASN A 89 28.76 -24.22 -4.63
C ASN A 89 29.60 -25.20 -3.78
N MET A 90 30.08 -26.29 -4.39
CA MET A 90 30.95 -27.26 -3.73
C MET A 90 32.30 -26.65 -3.34
N MET A 91 32.89 -25.84 -4.22
CA MET A 91 34.16 -25.19 -3.92
C MET A 91 34.04 -24.14 -2.82
N GLU A 92 32.93 -23.40 -2.71
CA GLU A 92 32.70 -22.51 -1.57
C GLU A 92 32.75 -23.28 -0.24
N ILE A 93 32.18 -24.49 -0.22
CA ILE A 93 32.26 -25.38 0.94
C ILE A 93 33.70 -25.82 1.18
N PHE A 94 34.43 -26.22 0.13
CA PHE A 94 35.81 -26.67 0.27
C PHE A 94 36.72 -25.54 0.79
N GLN A 95 36.56 -24.32 0.27
CA GLN A 95 37.27 -23.13 0.77
C GLN A 95 36.95 -22.84 2.23
N LYS A 96 35.68 -22.93 2.64
CA LYS A 96 35.24 -22.71 4.03
C LYS A 96 35.89 -23.68 5.01
N TYR A 97 36.13 -24.93 4.58
CA TYR A 97 36.76 -25.97 5.40
C TYR A 97 38.25 -26.19 5.08
N HIS A 98 38.87 -25.30 4.29
CA HIS A 98 40.27 -25.37 3.88
C HIS A 98 40.66 -26.69 3.17
N VAL A 99 39.74 -27.24 2.37
CA VAL A 99 39.94 -28.44 1.57
C VAL A 99 40.41 -28.06 0.17
N GLU A 100 41.48 -28.69 -0.30
CA GLU A 100 41.98 -28.51 -1.67
C GLU A 100 41.27 -29.45 -2.64
N PHE A 101 41.21 -29.09 -3.92
CA PHE A 101 40.59 -29.89 -4.97
C PHE A 101 41.58 -30.12 -6.11
N VAL A 102 41.72 -31.39 -6.50
CA VAL A 102 42.65 -31.83 -7.54
C VAL A 102 41.92 -32.69 -8.56
N SER A 103 42.11 -32.41 -9.85
CA SER A 103 41.72 -33.30 -10.94
C SER A 103 42.94 -33.96 -11.60
N SER A 104 42.97 -35.29 -11.65
CA SER A 104 44.14 -36.04 -12.16
C SER A 104 44.39 -35.84 -13.66
N THR A 105 43.34 -35.63 -14.46
CA THR A 105 43.50 -35.52 -15.93
C THR A 105 43.48 -34.10 -16.48
N GLU A 106 42.84 -33.16 -15.78
CA GLU A 106 42.67 -31.79 -16.29
C GLU A 106 43.64 -30.80 -15.64
N LYS A 107 44.54 -31.28 -14.76
CA LYS A 107 45.49 -30.47 -13.97
C LYS A 107 44.83 -29.24 -13.33
N PHE A 108 43.57 -29.38 -12.88
CA PHE A 108 42.94 -28.37 -12.05
C PHE A 108 43.37 -28.62 -10.61
N ASP A 109 44.27 -27.79 -10.13
CA ASP A 109 44.76 -27.85 -8.76
C ASP A 109 44.53 -26.51 -8.05
N THR A 110 43.60 -26.49 -7.10
CA THR A 110 43.29 -25.29 -6.31
C THR A 110 44.36 -24.93 -5.29
N SER A 111 45.42 -25.72 -5.15
CA SER A 111 46.64 -25.33 -4.43
C SER A 111 47.47 -24.31 -5.24
N THR A 112 47.33 -24.28 -6.57
CA THR A 112 48.10 -23.40 -7.46
C THR A 112 47.39 -22.06 -7.72
N PRO A 113 48.14 -20.94 -7.92
CA PRO A 113 47.53 -19.65 -8.28
C PRO A 113 46.69 -19.69 -9.57
N ILE A 114 47.13 -20.46 -10.57
CA ILE A 114 46.44 -20.62 -11.86
C ILE A 114 45.15 -21.43 -11.69
N GLY A 115 45.17 -22.53 -10.92
CA GLY A 115 43.96 -23.32 -10.65
C GLY A 115 42.94 -22.55 -9.83
N ARG A 116 43.38 -21.73 -8.86
CA ARG A 116 42.49 -20.79 -8.13
C ARG A 116 41.87 -19.74 -9.05
N ALA A 117 42.63 -19.19 -10.00
CA ALA A 117 42.11 -18.22 -10.96
C ALA A 117 41.05 -18.84 -11.89
N MET A 118 41.34 -20.04 -12.44
CA MET A 118 40.41 -20.76 -13.31
C MET A 118 39.11 -21.12 -12.57
N LEU A 119 39.21 -21.48 -11.28
CA LEU A 119 38.05 -21.71 -10.44
C LEU A 119 37.17 -20.46 -10.29
N ASN A 120 37.77 -19.32 -9.96
CA ASN A 120 37.03 -18.06 -9.82
C ASN A 120 36.34 -17.68 -11.14
N ILE A 121 36.98 -17.94 -12.28
CA ILE A 121 36.37 -17.75 -13.60
C ILE A 121 35.14 -18.65 -13.77
N CYS A 122 35.22 -19.93 -13.42
CA CYS A 122 34.08 -20.86 -13.47
C CYS A 122 32.93 -20.40 -12.55
N ILE A 123 33.24 -19.91 -11.35
CA ILE A 123 32.24 -19.37 -10.41
C ILE A 123 31.52 -18.15 -11.02
N VAL A 124 32.28 -17.23 -11.62
CA VAL A 124 31.70 -16.06 -12.29
C VAL A 124 30.78 -16.47 -13.42
N PHE A 125 31.18 -17.42 -14.28
CA PHE A 125 30.31 -17.91 -15.35
C PHE A 125 29.05 -18.60 -14.84
N ALA A 126 29.16 -19.41 -13.79
CA ALA A 126 28.02 -20.05 -13.14
C ALA A 126 27.04 -19.01 -12.57
N GLN A 127 27.55 -17.95 -11.94
CA GLN A 127 26.73 -16.87 -11.42
C GLN A 127 26.07 -16.08 -12.55
N LEU A 128 26.80 -15.76 -13.62
CA LEU A 128 26.27 -15.09 -14.81
C LEU A 128 25.15 -15.91 -15.47
N GLU A 129 25.31 -17.23 -15.57
CA GLU A 129 24.29 -18.12 -16.12
C GLU A 129 23.02 -18.11 -15.26
N ARG A 130 23.18 -18.20 -13.92
CA ARG A 130 22.06 -18.12 -12.96
C ARG A 130 21.29 -16.80 -13.10
N GLU A 131 21.99 -15.68 -13.14
CA GLU A 131 21.39 -14.35 -13.31
C GLU A 131 20.71 -14.21 -14.68
N THR A 132 21.31 -14.75 -15.74
CA THR A 132 20.73 -14.74 -17.09
C THR A 132 19.44 -15.58 -17.15
N ILE A 133 19.42 -16.76 -16.53
CA ILE A 133 18.21 -17.59 -16.44
C ILE A 133 17.12 -16.86 -15.65
N GLN A 134 17.46 -16.26 -14.51
CA GLN A 134 16.51 -15.50 -13.69
C GLN A 134 15.91 -14.33 -14.47
N LYS A 135 16.74 -13.59 -15.23
CA LYS A 135 16.29 -12.51 -16.10
C LYS A 135 15.34 -13.03 -17.18
N ARG A 136 15.69 -14.11 -17.89
CA ARG A 136 14.83 -14.73 -18.91
C ARG A 136 13.48 -15.20 -18.35
N VAL A 137 13.47 -15.81 -17.16
CA VAL A 137 12.23 -16.24 -16.49
C VAL A 137 11.38 -15.03 -16.13
N THR A 138 11.99 -13.95 -15.65
CA THR A 138 11.31 -12.71 -15.29
C THR A 138 10.73 -12.03 -16.55
N ASP A 139 11.49 -11.94 -17.63
CA ASP A 139 11.04 -11.39 -18.91
C ASP A 139 9.87 -12.22 -19.49
N ALA A 140 9.97 -13.55 -19.42
CA ALA A 140 8.90 -14.45 -19.84
C ALA A 140 7.64 -14.31 -18.96
N TYR A 141 7.81 -14.08 -17.64
CA TYR A 141 6.71 -13.80 -16.72
C TYR A 141 5.98 -12.52 -17.11
N TYR A 142 6.69 -11.40 -17.28
CA TYR A 142 6.10 -10.12 -17.65
C TYR A 142 5.48 -10.15 -19.06
N ALA A 143 6.09 -10.86 -20.01
CA ALA A 143 5.52 -11.05 -21.34
C ALA A 143 4.17 -11.79 -21.29
N ARG A 144 4.03 -12.79 -20.41
CA ARG A 144 2.76 -13.49 -20.17
C ARG A 144 1.74 -12.62 -19.42
N CYS A 145 2.18 -11.83 -18.44
CA CYS A 145 1.33 -10.85 -17.75
C CYS A 145 0.69 -9.88 -18.73
N LYS A 146 1.47 -9.30 -19.65
CA LYS A 146 1.02 -8.35 -20.68
C LYS A 146 -0.02 -8.91 -21.64
N ARG A 147 -0.01 -10.22 -21.85
CA ARG A 147 -1.01 -10.93 -22.68
C ARG A 147 -2.23 -11.42 -21.89
N GLY A 148 -2.31 -11.09 -20.60
CA GLY A 148 -3.47 -11.47 -19.77
C GLY A 148 -3.52 -12.96 -19.38
N PHE A 149 -2.41 -13.70 -19.46
CA PHE A 149 -2.36 -15.09 -19.03
C PHE A 149 -2.57 -15.22 -17.53
N TYR A 150 -3.19 -16.33 -17.10
CA TYR A 150 -3.25 -16.67 -15.68
C TYR A 150 -1.88 -17.12 -15.19
N MET A 151 -1.30 -16.35 -14.27
CA MET A 151 0.06 -16.55 -13.75
C MET A 151 0.12 -17.43 -12.49
N GLY A 152 -0.97 -18.14 -12.17
CA GLY A 152 -1.08 -18.94 -10.95
C GLY A 152 -1.47 -18.12 -9.71
N GLY A 153 -1.49 -18.79 -8.56
CA GLY A 153 -1.82 -18.18 -7.27
C GLY A 153 -3.26 -18.45 -6.82
N ARG A 154 -3.64 -17.84 -5.69
CA ARG A 154 -4.94 -18.08 -5.07
C ARG A 154 -6.07 -17.50 -5.91
N ILE A 155 -7.08 -18.33 -6.20
CA ILE A 155 -8.30 -17.92 -6.90
C ILE A 155 -9.07 -16.91 -6.01
N PRO A 156 -9.42 -15.73 -6.54
CA PRO A 156 -10.27 -14.77 -5.82
C PRO A 156 -11.66 -15.35 -5.54
N TYR A 157 -12.28 -14.94 -4.43
CA TYR A 157 -13.67 -15.31 -4.12
C TYR A 157 -14.61 -14.85 -5.23
N GLY A 158 -15.65 -15.60 -5.59
CA GLY A 158 -16.54 -15.27 -6.70
C GLY A 158 -16.15 -15.87 -8.05
N TYR A 159 -15.00 -16.54 -8.13
CA TYR A 159 -14.46 -17.09 -9.37
C TYR A 159 -14.00 -18.54 -9.22
N ARG A 160 -14.07 -19.28 -10.32
CA ARG A 160 -13.45 -20.60 -10.54
C ARG A 160 -12.48 -20.54 -11.71
N LEU A 161 -11.52 -21.47 -11.76
CA LEU A 161 -10.63 -21.61 -12.91
C LEU A 161 -11.27 -22.49 -13.99
N THR A 162 -11.28 -21.98 -15.22
CA THR A 162 -11.72 -22.70 -16.42
C THR A 162 -10.67 -22.60 -17.51
N ASN A 163 -10.49 -23.67 -18.29
CA ASN A 163 -9.46 -23.72 -19.33
C ASN A 163 -9.88 -22.86 -20.53
N THR A 164 -8.92 -22.10 -21.06
CA THR A 164 -9.09 -21.19 -22.20
C THR A 164 -7.86 -21.26 -23.10
N VAL A 165 -7.98 -20.76 -24.33
CA VAL A 165 -6.86 -20.67 -25.27
C VAL A 165 -6.70 -19.21 -25.65
N ILE A 166 -5.55 -18.64 -25.32
CA ILE A 166 -5.16 -17.27 -25.70
C ILE A 166 -3.95 -17.40 -26.62
N ASP A 167 -4.00 -16.81 -27.81
CA ASP A 167 -2.92 -16.86 -28.81
C ASP A 167 -2.44 -18.30 -29.15
N ASN A 168 -3.37 -19.25 -29.31
CA ASN A 168 -3.09 -20.68 -29.52
C ASN A 168 -2.33 -21.38 -28.37
N ILE A 169 -2.22 -20.73 -27.20
CA ILE A 169 -1.60 -21.29 -26.00
C ILE A 169 -2.70 -21.62 -24.99
N ARG A 170 -2.70 -22.88 -24.50
CA ARG A 170 -3.61 -23.31 -23.42
C ARG A 170 -3.26 -22.60 -22.13
N THR A 171 -4.24 -21.92 -21.55
CA THR A 171 -4.17 -21.21 -20.27
C THR A 171 -5.44 -21.47 -19.48
N SER A 172 -5.51 -20.93 -18.27
CA SER A 172 -6.75 -20.85 -17.51
C SER A 172 -7.20 -19.40 -17.41
N MET A 173 -8.50 -19.22 -17.17
CA MET A 173 -9.17 -17.95 -16.98
C MET A 173 -10.15 -18.08 -15.80
N TYR A 174 -10.55 -16.96 -15.22
CA TYR A 174 -11.59 -16.94 -14.21
C TYR A 174 -13.00 -17.00 -14.82
N GLU A 175 -13.86 -17.82 -14.22
CA GLU A 175 -15.28 -17.93 -14.55
C GLU A 175 -16.11 -17.58 -13.31
N GLU A 176 -17.14 -16.76 -13.48
CA GLU A 176 -18.01 -16.28 -12.40
C GLU A 176 -18.79 -17.42 -11.76
N VAL A 177 -18.80 -17.48 -10.42
CA VAL A 177 -19.69 -18.35 -9.67
C VAL A 177 -20.93 -17.53 -9.26
N PRO A 178 -22.13 -17.82 -9.78
CA PRO A 178 -23.30 -16.97 -9.58
C PRO A 178 -23.63 -16.70 -8.11
N GLU A 179 -23.61 -17.71 -7.24
CA GLU A 179 -23.92 -17.55 -5.82
C GLU A 179 -22.93 -16.62 -5.09
N GLU A 180 -21.62 -16.86 -5.26
CA GLU A 180 -20.57 -16.08 -4.61
C GLU A 180 -20.46 -14.65 -5.19
N SER A 181 -20.75 -14.48 -6.47
CA SER A 181 -20.73 -13.18 -7.14
C SER A 181 -21.88 -12.27 -6.69
N GLU A 182 -23.08 -12.82 -6.44
CA GLU A 182 -24.19 -12.05 -5.87
C GLU A 182 -23.87 -11.56 -4.46
N GLN A 183 -23.25 -12.40 -3.64
CA GLN A 183 -22.76 -12.00 -2.31
C GLN A 183 -21.71 -10.88 -2.41
N LEU A 184 -20.83 -10.94 -3.42
CA LEU A 184 -19.87 -9.86 -3.68
C LEU A 184 -20.56 -8.57 -4.11
N LYS A 185 -21.53 -8.62 -5.02
CA LYS A 185 -22.31 -7.44 -5.43
C LYS A 185 -22.96 -6.76 -4.22
N GLN A 186 -23.52 -7.55 -3.30
CA GLN A 186 -24.05 -7.05 -2.02
C GLN A 186 -22.98 -6.42 -1.12
N ILE A 187 -21.80 -7.04 -0.98
CA ILE A 187 -20.69 -6.47 -0.20
C ILE A 187 -20.25 -5.12 -0.79
N TYR A 188 -20.16 -5.01 -2.12
CA TYR A 188 -19.81 -3.78 -2.80
C TYR A 188 -20.88 -2.70 -2.65
N SER A 189 -22.17 -3.02 -2.76
CA SER A 189 -23.25 -2.05 -2.56
C SER A 189 -23.26 -1.54 -1.11
N MET A 190 -23.19 -2.45 -0.14
CA MET A 190 -23.13 -2.07 1.28
C MET A 190 -21.94 -1.17 1.59
N TYR A 191 -20.76 -1.44 1.00
CA TYR A 191 -19.58 -0.59 1.22
C TYR A 191 -19.62 0.72 0.43
N ALA A 192 -20.35 0.79 -0.68
CA ALA A 192 -20.57 2.05 -1.40
C ALA A 192 -21.45 2.99 -0.55
N ASP A 193 -22.40 2.45 0.20
CA ASP A 193 -23.23 3.22 1.14
C ASP A 193 -22.40 3.75 2.32
N THR A 194 -22.48 5.06 2.56
CA THR A 194 -21.66 5.73 3.59
C THR A 194 -21.99 5.31 5.02
N ASP A 195 -23.21 4.80 5.25
CA ASP A 195 -23.73 4.47 6.58
C ASP A 195 -23.18 3.13 7.12
N ASN A 196 -22.74 2.24 6.24
CA ASN A 196 -22.23 0.92 6.64
C ASN A 196 -20.72 0.97 6.85
N SER A 197 -20.23 0.43 7.96
CA SER A 197 -18.79 0.21 8.18
C SER A 197 -18.34 -1.17 7.71
N LEU A 198 -17.01 -1.38 7.57
CA LEU A 198 -16.46 -2.72 7.31
C LEU A 198 -16.85 -3.73 8.41
N GLY A 199 -17.04 -3.27 9.64
CA GLY A 199 -17.50 -4.11 10.74
C GLY A 199 -18.95 -4.55 10.58
N ASP A 200 -19.81 -3.65 10.09
CA ASP A 200 -21.21 -3.94 9.81
C ASP A 200 -21.36 -4.98 8.71
N ILE A 201 -20.53 -4.89 7.66
CA ILE A 201 -20.49 -5.90 6.58
C ILE A 201 -20.07 -7.27 7.13
N VAL A 202 -19.04 -7.34 7.99
CA VAL A 202 -18.64 -8.62 8.60
C VAL A 202 -19.76 -9.21 9.46
N ARG A 203 -20.47 -8.37 10.22
CA ARG A 203 -21.63 -8.80 11.01
C ARG A 203 -22.75 -9.34 10.12
N TYR A 204 -23.10 -8.62 9.06
CA TYR A 204 -24.09 -9.06 8.08
C TYR A 204 -23.73 -10.43 7.48
N LEU A 205 -22.48 -10.62 7.04
CA LEU A 205 -22.01 -11.88 6.48
C LEU A 205 -22.07 -13.03 7.49
N ASN A 206 -21.74 -12.78 8.76
CA ASN A 206 -21.81 -13.79 9.81
C ASN A 206 -23.27 -14.15 10.16
N GLU A 207 -24.17 -13.19 10.20
CA GLU A 207 -25.61 -13.41 10.44
C GLU A 207 -26.24 -14.27 9.33
N HIS A 208 -25.84 -14.04 8.08
CA HIS A 208 -26.30 -14.79 6.91
C HIS A 208 -25.52 -16.09 6.66
N GLN A 209 -24.62 -16.49 7.58
CA GLN A 209 -23.78 -17.69 7.48
C GLN A 209 -22.91 -17.76 6.21
N ILE A 210 -22.56 -16.62 5.63
CA ILE A 210 -21.71 -16.53 4.44
C ILE A 210 -20.26 -16.71 4.86
N LYS A 211 -19.67 -17.84 4.47
CA LYS A 211 -18.29 -18.21 4.82
C LYS A 211 -17.33 -17.94 3.67
N ASN A 212 -16.05 -17.77 4.00
CA ASN A 212 -15.01 -17.66 2.97
C ASN A 212 -14.73 -19.02 2.29
N LEU A 213 -13.94 -19.02 1.21
CA LEU A 213 -13.50 -20.23 0.48
C LEU A 213 -12.89 -21.36 1.34
N ARG A 214 -12.44 -21.07 2.56
CA ARG A 214 -11.87 -22.05 3.51
C ARG A 214 -12.84 -22.48 4.61
N GLY A 215 -14.09 -22.02 4.56
CA GLY A 215 -15.11 -22.30 5.57
C GLY A 215 -14.96 -21.49 6.86
N ALA A 216 -14.09 -20.47 6.90
CA ALA A 216 -13.90 -19.60 8.06
C ALA A 216 -14.68 -18.28 7.92
N ASN A 217 -14.86 -17.58 9.04
CA ASN A 217 -15.54 -16.28 9.07
C ASN A 217 -14.72 -15.19 8.35
N TRP A 218 -15.39 -14.12 7.96
CA TRP A 218 -14.76 -12.99 7.30
C TRP A 218 -14.04 -12.07 8.30
N ASN A 219 -12.93 -11.49 7.83
CA ASN A 219 -12.17 -10.48 8.57
C ASN A 219 -12.23 -9.16 7.77
N THR A 220 -12.34 -8.04 8.47
CA THR A 220 -12.33 -6.67 7.89
C THR A 220 -11.12 -6.44 6.99
N ALA A 221 -9.94 -6.94 7.36
CA ALA A 221 -8.73 -6.82 6.54
C ALA A 221 -8.87 -7.52 5.18
N ARG A 222 -9.52 -8.70 5.16
CA ARG A 222 -9.71 -9.47 3.93
C ARG A 222 -10.74 -8.83 3.02
N ILE A 223 -11.85 -8.34 3.58
CA ILE A 223 -12.86 -7.59 2.82
C ILE A 223 -12.25 -6.31 2.24
N SER A 224 -11.47 -5.58 3.03
CA SER A 224 -10.76 -4.38 2.55
C SER A 224 -9.79 -4.70 1.40
N GLU A 225 -9.05 -5.80 1.46
CA GLU A 225 -8.19 -6.24 0.35
C GLU A 225 -8.99 -6.55 -0.92
N MET A 226 -10.13 -7.22 -0.76
CA MET A 226 -11.02 -7.62 -1.84
C MET A 226 -11.67 -6.43 -2.56
N LEU A 227 -12.17 -5.44 -1.80
CA LEU A 227 -12.74 -4.19 -2.31
C LEU A 227 -11.75 -3.34 -3.12
N ARG A 228 -10.44 -3.56 -2.92
CA ARG A 228 -9.36 -2.86 -3.64
C ARG A 228 -8.89 -3.60 -4.88
N ASN A 229 -9.29 -4.86 -5.05
CA ASN A 229 -8.81 -5.72 -6.12
C ASN A 229 -9.56 -5.39 -7.43
N PRO A 230 -8.86 -5.01 -8.52
CA PRO A 230 -9.52 -4.70 -9.79
C PRO A 230 -9.96 -5.93 -10.59
N VAL A 231 -9.69 -7.15 -10.13
CA VAL A 231 -10.14 -8.39 -10.80
C VAL A 231 -11.66 -8.48 -10.92
N TYR A 232 -12.40 -7.75 -10.07
CA TYR A 232 -13.86 -7.75 -10.01
C TYR A 232 -14.53 -6.69 -10.89
N VAL A 233 -13.81 -5.62 -11.24
CA VAL A 233 -14.40 -4.43 -11.87
C VAL A 233 -14.60 -4.64 -13.37
N GLN A 234 -15.66 -4.06 -13.91
CA GLN A 234 -15.83 -3.86 -15.35
C GLN A 234 -14.86 -2.78 -15.83
N ALA A 235 -13.99 -3.15 -16.76
CA ALA A 235 -12.93 -2.29 -17.29
C ALA A 235 -13.53 -1.25 -18.25
N ASP A 236 -14.01 -0.15 -17.67
CA ASP A 236 -14.53 1.03 -18.38
C ASP A 236 -13.47 2.14 -18.50
N ILE A 237 -13.78 3.16 -19.31
CA ILE A 237 -12.97 4.38 -19.45
C ILE A 237 -12.70 5.08 -18.10
N ASP A 238 -13.68 5.07 -17.18
CA ASP A 238 -13.55 5.66 -15.85
C ASP A 238 -12.46 4.95 -15.03
N VAL A 239 -12.37 3.62 -15.18
CA VAL A 239 -11.35 2.79 -14.51
C VAL A 239 -9.97 3.06 -15.11
N TYR A 240 -9.89 3.23 -16.44
CA TYR A 240 -8.66 3.63 -17.12
C TYR A 240 -8.13 4.97 -16.59
N GLN A 241 -8.98 6.00 -16.55
CA GLN A 241 -8.63 7.33 -16.04
C GLN A 241 -8.22 7.29 -14.56
N PHE A 242 -8.92 6.51 -13.74
CA PHE A 242 -8.55 6.32 -12.35
C PHE A 242 -7.13 5.76 -12.21
N PHE A 243 -6.79 4.67 -12.89
CA PHE A 243 -5.45 4.08 -12.79
C PHE A 243 -4.36 4.98 -13.35
N GLN A 244 -4.64 5.72 -14.43
CA GLN A 244 -3.73 6.71 -14.99
C GLN A 244 -3.44 7.83 -13.99
N SER A 245 -4.47 8.37 -13.32
CA SER A 245 -4.31 9.42 -12.29
C SER A 245 -3.48 8.97 -11.08
N GLN A 246 -3.45 7.67 -10.80
CA GLN A 246 -2.69 7.10 -9.69
C GLN A 246 -1.24 6.71 -10.08
N GLY A 247 -0.82 6.97 -11.32
CA GLY A 247 0.52 6.66 -11.82
C GLY A 247 0.76 5.18 -12.12
N ALA A 248 -0.30 4.40 -12.41
CA ALA A 248 -0.15 3.03 -12.87
C ALA A 248 0.18 2.96 -14.37
N ASN A 249 1.01 2.00 -14.76
CA ASN A 249 1.35 1.73 -16.15
C ASN A 249 0.29 0.81 -16.77
N ILE A 250 -0.49 1.33 -17.72
CA ILE A 250 -1.55 0.59 -18.39
C ILE A 250 -1.03 0.11 -19.74
N TYR A 251 -1.04 -1.21 -19.97
CA TYR A 251 -0.51 -1.78 -21.21
C TYR A 251 -1.47 -1.68 -22.39
N ASN A 252 -2.78 -1.85 -22.15
CA ASN A 252 -3.81 -1.80 -23.18
C ASN A 252 -4.22 -0.36 -23.50
N PRO A 253 -4.53 -0.03 -24.77
CA PRO A 253 -5.08 1.26 -25.15
C PRO A 253 -6.47 1.45 -24.53
N ALA A 254 -6.87 2.72 -24.34
CA ALA A 254 -8.18 3.06 -23.77
C ALA A 254 -9.37 2.51 -24.58
N SER A 255 -9.20 2.23 -25.88
CA SER A 255 -10.21 1.61 -26.75
C SER A 255 -10.62 0.20 -26.32
N ASP A 256 -9.74 -0.52 -25.63
CA ASP A 256 -10.00 -1.90 -25.20
C ASP A 256 -10.86 -1.95 -23.92
N PHE A 257 -11.03 -0.81 -23.23
CA PHE A 257 -11.80 -0.67 -22.00
C PHE A 257 -13.30 -0.47 -22.31
N THR A 258 -13.91 -1.55 -22.79
CA THR A 258 -15.31 -1.60 -23.25
C THR A 258 -16.34 -1.92 -22.16
N GLY A 259 -15.91 -2.13 -20.91
CA GLY A 259 -16.77 -2.51 -19.79
C GLY A 259 -17.14 -3.99 -19.70
N TYR A 260 -16.70 -4.80 -20.65
CA TYR A 260 -16.95 -6.23 -20.63
C TYR A 260 -15.90 -6.98 -19.80
N ASN A 261 -14.63 -6.74 -20.09
CA ASN A 261 -13.51 -7.44 -19.46
C ASN A 261 -13.18 -6.86 -18.07
N ALA A 262 -12.48 -7.63 -17.24
CA ALA A 262 -11.92 -7.16 -15.98
C ALA A 262 -10.45 -6.71 -16.13
N CYS A 263 -9.80 -6.36 -15.03
CA CYS A 263 -8.40 -5.92 -15.01
C CYS A 263 -7.53 -6.79 -14.08
N TYR A 264 -6.33 -7.14 -14.53
CA TYR A 264 -5.27 -7.70 -13.69
C TYR A 264 -4.29 -6.62 -13.22
N LEU A 265 -3.87 -6.75 -11.96
CA LEU A 265 -2.90 -5.86 -11.31
C LEU A 265 -1.61 -6.61 -10.95
N TYR A 266 -0.55 -6.33 -11.70
CA TYR A 266 0.76 -6.94 -11.53
C TYR A 266 1.72 -6.04 -10.73
N LYS A 267 2.81 -6.64 -10.22
CA LYS A 267 3.81 -5.88 -9.45
C LYS A 267 4.74 -5.24 -10.48
N GLY A 268 4.97 -3.94 -10.37
CA GLY A 268 6.02 -3.28 -11.11
C GLY A 268 7.39 -3.89 -10.88
N THR A 269 8.31 -3.63 -11.81
CA THR A 269 9.71 -4.09 -11.74
C THR A 269 10.48 -3.41 -10.61
N VAL A 270 10.17 -2.14 -10.31
CA VAL A 270 10.95 -1.29 -9.40
C VAL A 270 10.35 -1.21 -8.00
N SER A 271 9.02 -1.13 -7.90
CA SER A 271 8.35 -0.77 -6.65
C SER A 271 8.26 -1.93 -5.65
N THR A 272 8.83 -1.72 -4.45
CA THR A 272 8.81 -2.67 -3.32
C THR A 272 7.50 -2.65 -2.54
N SER A 273 6.64 -1.64 -2.76
CA SER A 273 5.38 -1.42 -2.04
C SER A 273 4.30 -2.46 -2.39
N ARG A 274 3.34 -2.66 -1.48
CA ARG A 274 2.20 -3.58 -1.69
C ARG A 274 1.28 -3.04 -2.80
N LYS A 275 0.91 -3.90 -3.75
CA LYS A 275 0.08 -3.59 -4.93
C LYS A 275 -1.24 -2.88 -4.60
N GLN A 276 -1.86 -3.19 -3.46
CA GLN A 276 -3.18 -2.64 -3.11
C GLN A 276 -3.12 -1.26 -2.42
N SER A 277 -1.96 -0.84 -1.91
CA SER A 277 -1.81 0.41 -1.15
C SER A 277 -1.19 1.55 -1.94
N ASP A 278 -0.42 1.22 -2.97
CA ASP A 278 0.33 2.16 -3.80
C ASP A 278 0.33 1.59 -5.22
N LEU A 279 -0.23 2.38 -6.13
CA LEU A 279 -0.43 2.01 -7.53
C LEU A 279 0.66 2.56 -8.43
N SER A 280 1.59 3.36 -7.89
CA SER A 280 2.75 3.84 -8.64
C SER A 280 3.59 2.67 -9.14
N ASP A 281 4.00 2.76 -10.41
CA ASP A 281 4.75 1.74 -11.14
C ASP A 281 4.08 0.37 -11.22
N LYS A 282 2.78 0.24 -10.87
CA LYS A 282 2.09 -1.05 -11.01
C LYS A 282 1.56 -1.20 -12.42
N GLU A 283 1.63 -2.42 -12.93
CA GLU A 283 1.16 -2.72 -14.29
C GLU A 283 -0.29 -3.19 -14.26
N ILE A 284 -1.13 -2.55 -15.07
CA ILE A 284 -2.52 -2.93 -15.32
C ILE A 284 -2.62 -3.52 -16.72
N VAL A 285 -3.24 -4.69 -16.80
CA VAL A 285 -3.51 -5.40 -18.06
C VAL A 285 -4.97 -5.83 -18.08
N LEU A 286 -5.60 -5.79 -19.26
CA LEU A 286 -6.94 -6.34 -19.42
C LEU A 286 -6.94 -7.85 -19.14
N ALA A 287 -7.87 -8.30 -18.33
CA ALA A 287 -8.07 -9.71 -18.06
C ALA A 287 -9.01 -10.32 -19.10
N PRO A 288 -8.85 -11.60 -19.47
CA PRO A 288 -9.69 -12.26 -20.45
C PRO A 288 -11.09 -12.58 -19.90
N HIS A 289 -11.29 -12.56 -18.57
CA HIS A 289 -12.59 -12.82 -17.96
C HIS A 289 -13.43 -11.55 -17.78
N LYS A 290 -14.74 -11.77 -17.65
CA LYS A 290 -15.71 -10.70 -17.43
C LYS A 290 -15.68 -10.16 -15.99
N GLY A 291 -15.71 -8.84 -15.88
CA GLY A 291 -15.98 -8.14 -14.61
C GLY A 291 -17.49 -8.10 -14.33
N PHE A 292 -17.89 -8.36 -13.08
CA PHE A 292 -19.31 -8.33 -12.70
C PHE A 292 -19.67 -7.18 -11.75
N ILE A 293 -18.69 -6.43 -11.25
CA ILE A 293 -18.92 -5.22 -10.46
C ILE A 293 -18.87 -4.00 -11.40
N PRO A 294 -19.92 -3.15 -11.42
CA PRO A 294 -19.92 -1.91 -12.18
C PRO A 294 -18.76 -0.99 -11.77
N SER A 295 -18.17 -0.31 -12.76
CA SER A 295 -17.07 0.65 -12.56
C SER A 295 -17.40 1.70 -11.50
N LYS A 296 -18.59 2.31 -11.57
CA LYS A 296 -19.06 3.33 -10.61
C LYS A 296 -19.04 2.85 -9.16
N THR A 297 -19.58 1.66 -8.89
CA THR A 297 -19.63 1.08 -7.54
C THR A 297 -18.23 0.79 -7.02
N TRP A 298 -17.37 0.20 -7.85
CA TRP A 298 -15.99 -0.09 -7.48
C TRP A 298 -15.18 1.17 -7.21
N LEU A 299 -15.32 2.21 -8.04
CA LEU A 299 -14.66 3.50 -7.88
C LEU A 299 -15.12 4.22 -6.61
N ALA A 300 -16.42 4.18 -6.28
CA ALA A 300 -16.93 4.71 -5.01
C ALA A 300 -16.28 4.02 -3.81
N CYS A 301 -16.21 2.68 -3.82
CA CYS A 301 -15.51 1.91 -2.80
C CYS A 301 -14.02 2.28 -2.70
N ARG A 302 -13.35 2.48 -3.84
CA ARG A 302 -11.93 2.87 -3.89
C ARG A 302 -11.70 4.26 -3.33
N GLN A 303 -12.49 5.25 -3.75
CA GLN A 303 -12.39 6.61 -3.27
C GLN A 303 -12.67 6.69 -1.76
N ARG A 304 -13.67 5.94 -1.27
CA ARG A 304 -13.91 5.79 0.18
C ARG A 304 -12.70 5.21 0.90
N SER A 305 -12.08 4.17 0.35
CA SER A 305 -10.87 3.57 0.94
C SER A 305 -9.67 4.52 0.96
N LEU A 306 -9.50 5.38 -0.07
CA LEU A 306 -8.44 6.39 -0.13
C LEU A 306 -8.70 7.52 0.88
N ASN A 307 -9.93 8.01 0.94
CA ASN A 307 -10.34 9.07 1.86
C ASN A 307 -10.27 8.62 3.33
N ASN A 308 -10.63 7.38 3.64
CA ASN A 308 -10.48 6.81 4.98
C ASN A 308 -9.01 6.75 5.43
N ARG A 309 -8.06 6.69 4.50
CA ARG A 309 -6.61 6.74 4.81
C ARG A 309 -6.15 8.18 5.13
N GLN A 310 -6.83 9.18 4.58
CA GLN A 310 -6.51 10.61 4.74
C GLN A 310 -7.28 11.29 5.87
N SER A 311 -8.46 10.77 6.23
CA SER A 311 -9.35 11.40 7.20
C SER A 311 -10.13 10.34 7.96
N THR A 312 -9.65 9.96 9.13
CA THR A 312 -10.60 9.58 10.18
C THR A 312 -11.33 10.85 10.60
N LYS A 313 -12.48 11.14 9.99
CA LYS A 313 -13.53 11.84 10.74
C LYS A 313 -13.92 10.85 11.82
N THR A 314 -13.23 10.89 12.95
CA THR A 314 -13.63 10.19 14.17
C THR A 314 -15.13 10.35 14.29
N CYS A 315 -15.91 9.26 14.29
CA CYS A 315 -17.33 9.31 14.62
C CYS A 315 -17.46 10.22 15.84
N LYS A 316 -18.04 11.40 15.64
CA LYS A 316 -18.09 12.45 16.66
C LYS A 316 -18.79 11.82 17.87
N PRO A 317 -18.15 11.77 19.05
CA PRO A 317 -18.73 11.06 20.18
C PRO A 317 -20.07 11.71 20.58
N LYS A 318 -21.18 10.98 20.50
CA LYS A 318 -22.51 11.45 20.97
C LYS A 318 -22.58 11.71 22.48
N ASN A 319 -21.48 11.49 23.20
CA ASN A 319 -21.42 11.53 24.65
C ASN A 319 -21.08 12.92 25.22
N SER A 320 -20.64 13.88 24.40
CA SER A 320 -20.44 15.30 24.78
C SER A 320 -20.19 16.14 23.53
N TRP A 321 -20.69 17.37 23.49
CA TRP A 321 -20.42 18.32 22.40
C TRP A 321 -18.99 18.90 22.46
N LEU A 322 -18.27 18.70 23.56
CA LEU A 322 -16.84 19.07 23.72
C LEU A 322 -15.88 17.97 23.22
N ALA A 323 -16.41 16.82 22.80
CA ALA A 323 -15.58 15.68 22.43
C ALA A 323 -14.68 15.98 21.23
N GLY A 324 -13.37 15.74 21.38
CA GLY A 324 -12.35 16.04 20.37
C GLY A 324 -11.64 17.39 20.54
N LYS A 325 -12.19 18.31 21.35
CA LYS A 325 -11.56 19.61 21.67
C LYS A 325 -10.77 19.61 22.97
N VAL A 326 -11.15 18.74 23.92
CA VAL A 326 -10.49 18.63 25.23
C VAL A 326 -9.22 17.77 25.14
N LYS A 327 -8.08 18.35 25.50
CA LYS A 327 -6.76 17.72 25.53
C LYS A 327 -6.17 17.78 26.95
N CYS A 328 -5.34 16.81 27.29
CA CYS A 328 -4.57 16.80 28.53
C CYS A 328 -3.42 17.81 28.43
N GLY A 329 -3.27 18.69 29.41
CA GLY A 329 -2.18 19.68 29.44
C GLY A 329 -0.80 19.06 29.66
N ASN A 330 -0.71 17.92 30.37
CA ASN A 330 0.58 17.27 30.68
C ASN A 330 1.16 16.46 29.51
N CYS A 331 0.33 15.87 28.64
CA CYS A 331 0.81 15.01 27.53
C CYS A 331 0.29 15.40 26.15
N GLY A 332 -0.60 16.38 26.03
CA GLY A 332 -1.15 16.85 24.75
C GLY A 332 -2.15 15.90 24.06
N TYR A 333 -2.34 14.68 24.57
CA TYR A 333 -3.29 13.71 24.04
C TYR A 333 -4.74 14.06 24.38
N ALA A 334 -5.69 13.57 23.56
CA ALA A 334 -7.11 13.81 23.74
C ALA A 334 -7.65 13.16 25.04
N LEU A 335 -8.54 13.88 25.72
CA LEU A 335 -9.32 13.37 26.84
C LEU A 335 -10.55 12.62 26.30
N THR A 336 -10.74 11.39 26.77
CA THR A 336 -11.81 10.47 26.34
C THR A 336 -12.86 10.31 27.44
N ILE A 337 -14.13 10.19 27.07
CA ILE A 337 -15.22 10.09 28.04
C ILE A 337 -15.41 8.64 28.47
N ARG A 338 -15.46 8.40 29.77
CA ARG A 338 -15.89 7.13 30.37
C ARG A 338 -17.19 7.31 31.14
N LYS A 339 -18.00 6.25 31.19
CA LYS A 339 -19.25 6.20 31.97
C LYS A 339 -18.96 5.58 33.35
N ALA A 340 -19.55 6.14 34.40
CA ALA A 340 -19.52 5.60 35.76
C ALA A 340 -20.94 5.53 36.33
N LYS A 341 -21.16 4.60 37.27
CA LYS A 341 -22.43 4.43 38.00
C LYS A 341 -22.59 5.45 39.15
N THR A 342 -22.07 6.66 38.98
CA THR A 342 -22.10 7.73 40.00
C THR A 342 -23.12 8.81 39.63
N LYS A 343 -23.47 9.70 40.57
CA LYS A 343 -24.40 10.84 40.36
C LYS A 343 -24.15 11.63 39.07
N TRP A 344 -22.89 11.81 38.69
CA TRP A 344 -22.47 12.62 37.54
C TRP A 344 -22.18 11.84 36.26
N GLY A 345 -22.45 10.52 36.20
CA GLY A 345 -22.56 9.67 35.00
C GLY A 345 -21.38 9.54 34.02
N ARG A 346 -20.67 10.62 33.68
CA ARG A 346 -19.69 10.78 32.60
C ARG A 346 -18.52 11.66 33.06
N TYR A 347 -17.30 11.20 32.81
CA TYR A 347 -16.08 11.94 33.15
C TYR A 347 -14.99 11.76 32.08
N PHE A 348 -14.11 12.75 31.96
CA PHE A 348 -12.99 12.77 31.04
C PHE A 348 -11.77 12.07 31.65
N VAL A 349 -11.12 11.21 30.85
CA VAL A 349 -9.90 10.48 31.21
C VAL A 349 -8.89 10.59 30.08
N CYS A 350 -7.62 10.80 30.41
CA CYS A 350 -6.56 10.86 29.41
C CYS A 350 -6.45 9.51 28.69
N SER A 351 -6.47 9.54 27.35
CA SER A 351 -6.31 8.33 26.52
C SER A 351 -4.98 7.62 26.79
N GLN A 352 -3.94 8.38 27.12
CA GLN A 352 -2.61 7.84 27.37
C GLN A 352 -2.47 7.29 28.79
N SER A 353 -3.08 7.90 29.82
CA SER A 353 -2.94 7.44 31.22
C SER A 353 -3.58 6.07 31.48
N GLY A 354 -4.48 5.60 30.59
CA GLY A 354 -5.09 4.27 30.66
C GLY A 354 -4.38 3.18 29.85
N SER A 355 -3.33 3.52 29.10
CA SER A 355 -2.60 2.57 28.23
C SER A 355 -1.41 1.94 28.99
N ARG A 356 -1.25 0.62 28.90
CA ARG A 356 -0.11 -0.10 29.51
C ARG A 356 1.22 0.48 29.00
N GLY A 357 2.03 1.04 29.89
CA GLY A 357 3.39 1.52 29.61
C GLY A 357 3.55 3.02 29.38
N SER A 358 2.60 3.88 29.80
CA SER A 358 2.74 5.33 29.67
C SER A 358 3.15 6.04 30.98
N ASN A 359 3.91 7.13 30.86
CA ASN A 359 4.39 7.97 31.97
C ASN A 359 3.46 9.16 32.29
N CYS A 360 2.19 9.13 31.84
CA CYS A 360 1.27 10.25 32.04
C CYS A 360 0.37 9.99 33.26
N THR A 361 0.42 10.88 34.25
CA THR A 361 -0.44 10.88 35.44
C THR A 361 -1.88 11.31 35.15
N GLY A 362 -2.20 11.68 33.91
CA GLY A 362 -3.50 12.21 33.48
C GLY A 362 -3.62 13.71 33.77
N ALA A 363 -4.86 14.23 33.78
CA ALA A 363 -5.13 15.64 34.03
C ALA A 363 -5.02 16.03 35.53
N GLY A 364 -4.53 15.14 36.41
CA GLY A 364 -4.40 15.37 37.85
C GLY A 364 -5.71 15.39 38.65
N CYS A 365 -6.85 15.68 38.00
CA CYS A 365 -8.17 15.72 38.61
C CYS A 365 -9.24 14.99 37.76
N THR A 366 -10.31 14.54 38.41
CA THR A 366 -11.47 13.95 37.72
C THR A 366 -12.36 15.06 37.17
N VAL A 367 -12.35 15.22 35.84
CA VAL A 367 -13.16 16.24 35.17
C VAL A 367 -14.51 15.62 34.77
N TYR A 368 -15.57 16.00 35.46
CA TYR A 368 -16.93 15.58 35.11
C TYR A 368 -17.41 16.30 33.84
N ALA A 369 -18.01 15.55 32.92
CA ALA A 369 -18.41 16.10 31.63
C ALA A 369 -19.52 17.15 31.78
N ASP A 370 -20.52 16.89 32.63
CA ASP A 370 -21.65 17.81 32.83
C ASP A 370 -21.21 19.16 33.42
N VAL A 371 -20.29 19.13 34.39
CA VAL A 371 -19.74 20.33 35.05
C VAL A 371 -18.87 21.15 34.09
N LEU A 372 -18.03 20.47 33.29
CA LEU A 372 -17.21 21.14 32.28
C LEU A 372 -18.07 21.76 31.18
N GLU A 373 -19.11 21.05 30.73
CA GLU A 373 -20.04 21.58 29.73
C GLU A 373 -20.74 22.85 30.23
N GLU A 374 -21.24 22.87 31.46
CA GLU A 374 -21.89 24.04 32.05
C GLU A 374 -20.92 25.24 32.17
N TYR A 375 -19.70 25.00 32.67
CA TYR A 375 -18.66 26.01 32.76
C TYR A 375 -18.30 26.61 31.38
N MET A 376 -18.15 25.76 30.37
CA MET A 376 -17.79 26.19 29.01
C MET A 376 -18.90 27.04 28.37
N VAL A 377 -20.17 26.78 28.66
CA VAL A 377 -21.28 27.63 28.19
C VAL A 377 -21.18 29.04 28.77
N GLY A 378 -20.82 29.16 30.05
CA GLY A 378 -20.55 30.45 30.70
C GLY A 378 -19.40 31.20 30.00
N ALA A 379 -18.27 30.52 29.81
CA ALA A 379 -17.09 31.11 29.15
C ALA A 379 -17.36 31.55 27.70
N ILE A 380 -18.17 30.79 26.95
CA ILE A 380 -18.58 31.15 25.58
C ILE A 380 -19.46 32.42 25.60
N LYS A 381 -20.41 32.53 26.53
CA LYS A 381 -21.28 33.71 26.66
C LYS A 381 -20.48 34.97 27.00
N GLU A 382 -19.54 34.87 27.94
CA GLU A 382 -18.66 35.97 28.33
C GLU A 382 -17.80 36.45 27.15
N LYS A 383 -17.12 35.53 26.46
CA LYS A 383 -16.29 35.88 25.31
C LYS A 383 -17.07 36.50 24.15
N LEU A 384 -18.28 36.02 23.87
CA LEU A 384 -19.13 36.62 22.84
C LEU A 384 -19.62 38.03 23.21
N SER A 385 -19.79 38.32 24.50
CA SER A 385 -20.16 39.66 24.97
C SER A 385 -19.05 40.69 24.75
N GLU A 386 -17.78 40.29 24.92
CA GLU A 386 -16.61 41.14 24.60
C GLU A 386 -16.58 41.52 23.11
N PHE A 387 -16.89 40.56 22.21
CA PHE A 387 -16.93 40.82 20.78
C PHE A 387 -18.11 41.67 20.33
N SER A 388 -19.30 41.54 20.94
CA SER A 388 -20.42 42.44 20.64
C SER A 388 -20.13 43.88 21.03
N ALA A 389 -19.43 44.11 22.15
CA ALA A 389 -19.02 45.45 22.58
C ALA A 389 -17.97 46.04 21.62
N LEU A 390 -17.02 45.23 21.13
CA LEU A 390 -16.06 45.63 20.08
C LEU A 390 -16.77 45.97 18.75
N LYS A 391 -17.85 45.26 18.42
CA LYS A 391 -18.65 45.51 17.21
C LYS A 391 -19.49 46.79 17.30
N GLU A 392 -20.09 47.08 18.45
CA GLU A 392 -20.79 48.35 18.70
C GLU A 392 -19.82 49.54 18.71
N SER A 393 -18.62 49.35 19.26
CA SER A 393 -17.55 50.37 19.19
C SER A 393 -17.13 50.65 17.74
N LEU A 394 -17.04 49.61 16.89
CA LEU A 394 -16.68 49.76 15.47
C LEU A 394 -17.79 50.42 14.63
N LEU A 395 -19.07 50.13 14.93
CA LEU A 395 -20.23 50.72 14.23
C LEU A 395 -20.42 52.22 14.50
N SER A 396 -19.85 52.76 15.59
CA SER A 396 -19.89 54.20 15.86
C SER A 396 -19.03 55.05 14.91
N CYS A 397 -18.19 54.42 14.09
CA CYS A 397 -17.28 55.10 13.16
C CYS A 397 -17.73 55.09 11.69
N THR A 398 -18.89 54.53 11.36
CA THR A 398 -19.43 54.53 9.98
C THR A 398 -20.91 54.87 9.99
N SER A 399 -21.23 56.14 10.23
CA SER A 399 -22.46 56.73 9.71
C SER A 399 -22.20 57.14 8.27
N ASP A 400 -22.80 56.43 7.31
CA ASP A 400 -23.71 57.03 6.33
C ASP A 400 -23.97 56.05 5.19
N THR A 401 -25.23 56.07 4.76
CA THR A 401 -25.79 55.58 3.49
C THR A 401 -26.28 54.11 3.37
N GLU A 402 -27.59 54.03 3.14
CA GLU A 402 -28.35 53.01 2.40
C GLU A 402 -29.04 51.87 3.18
N GLU A 403 -30.06 52.28 3.95
CA GLU A 403 -31.30 51.52 4.04
C GLU A 403 -32.04 51.51 2.68
N LYS A 404 -32.23 50.33 2.07
CA LYS A 404 -33.46 49.89 1.36
C LYS A 404 -33.18 48.64 0.51
N ARG A 405 -33.69 47.48 0.96
CA ARG A 405 -34.62 46.60 0.21
C ARG A 405 -34.82 45.30 0.97
N LEU A 406 -35.98 45.25 1.64
CA LEU A 406 -36.59 44.06 2.19
C LEU A 406 -37.45 43.43 1.09
N HIS A 407 -37.20 42.18 0.72
CA HIS A 407 -38.25 41.30 0.22
C HIS A 407 -37.92 39.83 0.56
N THR A 408 -38.92 39.20 1.18
CA THR A 408 -38.98 37.86 1.75
C THR A 408 -39.29 36.81 0.69
N VAL A 409 -38.57 35.69 0.66
CA VAL A 409 -39.06 34.36 0.19
C VAL A 409 -38.38 33.26 1.04
N PRO A 410 -39.08 32.19 1.46
CA PRO A 410 -38.56 31.20 2.39
C PRO A 410 -37.92 29.99 1.70
N GLY A 411 -36.93 29.39 2.37
CA GLY A 411 -36.60 27.98 2.21
C GLY A 411 -35.30 27.65 1.47
N THR A 412 -34.66 26.61 2.00
CA THR A 412 -33.52 25.84 1.47
C THR A 412 -32.12 26.37 1.78
N GLN A 413 -31.55 25.79 2.83
CA GLN A 413 -30.12 25.77 3.13
C GLN A 413 -29.34 25.25 1.91
N ALA A 414 -28.38 26.03 1.41
CA ALA A 414 -27.33 25.56 0.52
C ALA A 414 -26.04 26.35 0.75
N PHE A 415 -25.21 25.85 1.67
CA PHE A 415 -23.76 26.10 1.72
C PHE A 415 -23.06 24.73 1.64
N PRO A 416 -21.89 24.51 0.99
CA PRO A 416 -20.93 25.45 0.38
C PRO A 416 -20.50 25.04 -1.06
N GLN A 417 -21.41 24.63 -1.95
CA GLN A 417 -21.01 24.12 -3.28
C GLN A 417 -20.63 25.22 -4.30
N LYS A 418 -21.25 26.40 -4.25
CA LYS A 418 -21.05 27.45 -5.28
C LYS A 418 -19.67 28.12 -5.27
N HIS A 419 -18.97 28.15 -4.12
CA HIS A 419 -17.63 28.73 -4.04
C HIS A 419 -16.54 27.76 -4.48
N MET A 420 -16.76 26.47 -4.26
CA MET A 420 -15.79 25.43 -4.62
C MET A 420 -15.71 25.27 -6.13
N THR A 421 -16.85 25.34 -6.84
CA THR A 421 -16.87 25.31 -8.31
C THR A 421 -16.15 26.51 -8.93
N LYS A 422 -16.33 27.71 -8.37
CA LYS A 422 -15.62 28.92 -8.83
C LYS A 422 -14.11 28.85 -8.56
N LYS A 423 -13.70 28.34 -7.40
CA LYS A 423 -12.27 28.11 -7.08
C LYS A 423 -11.63 27.05 -7.98
N ILE A 424 -12.34 25.96 -8.27
CA ILE A 424 -11.89 24.92 -9.19
C ILE A 424 -11.76 25.48 -10.62
N ARG A 425 -12.69 26.34 -11.05
CA ARG A 425 -12.59 26.99 -12.35
C ARG A 425 -11.42 27.97 -12.42
N LEU A 426 -11.13 28.69 -11.34
CA LEU A 426 -9.96 29.58 -11.26
C LEU A 426 -8.64 28.78 -11.41
N THR A 427 -8.51 27.65 -10.72
CA THR A 427 -7.32 26.78 -10.84
C THR A 427 -7.19 26.16 -12.23
N GLN A 428 -8.31 25.79 -12.87
CA GLN A 428 -8.29 25.29 -14.25
C GLN A 428 -7.85 26.36 -15.25
N ILE A 429 -8.28 27.61 -15.08
CA ILE A 429 -7.85 28.72 -15.93
C ILE A 429 -6.34 29.00 -15.74
N GLU A 430 -5.83 28.91 -14.51
CA GLU A 430 -4.39 29.05 -14.24
C GLU A 430 -3.56 27.93 -14.89
N GLU A 431 -4.04 26.68 -14.84
CA GLU A 431 -3.42 25.53 -15.54
C GLU A 431 -3.49 25.67 -17.08
N GLU A 432 -4.61 26.14 -17.63
CA GLU A 432 -4.77 26.41 -19.07
C GLU A 432 -3.79 27.50 -19.54
N ILE A 433 -3.58 28.56 -18.75
CA ILE A 433 -2.60 29.61 -19.04
C ILE A 433 -1.16 29.05 -18.99
N GLU A 434 -0.83 28.23 -17.99
CA GLU A 434 0.50 27.63 -17.84
C GLU A 434 0.82 26.65 -18.98
N ASP A 435 -0.16 25.83 -19.41
CA ASP A 435 -0.04 24.93 -20.55
C ASP A 435 0.16 25.70 -21.87
N LEU A 436 -0.61 26.78 -22.09
CA LEU A 436 -0.44 27.65 -23.26
C LEU A 436 0.95 28.32 -23.28
N LEU A 437 1.42 28.82 -22.13
CA LEU A 437 2.75 29.42 -22.01
C LEU A 437 3.88 28.40 -22.22
N SER A 438 3.72 27.15 -21.80
CA SER A 438 4.72 26.09 -22.03
C SER A 438 4.88 25.77 -23.53
N LYS A 439 3.79 25.86 -24.31
CA LYS A 439 3.73 25.61 -25.76
C LYS A 439 4.26 26.77 -26.61
N VAL A 440 4.43 27.95 -26.01
CA VAL A 440 5.02 29.13 -26.68
C VAL A 440 6.51 28.96 -27.00
N SER A 441 7.21 28.08 -26.29
CA SER A 441 8.68 27.89 -26.40
C SER A 441 9.20 27.38 -27.76
N GLY A 442 8.33 27.18 -28.77
CA GLY A 442 8.72 26.79 -30.14
C GLY A 442 7.77 27.25 -31.26
N ALA A 443 6.97 28.30 -31.03
CA ALA A 443 5.86 28.69 -31.90
C ALA A 443 6.19 29.72 -32.99
N SER A 444 5.49 29.67 -34.14
CA SER A 444 5.58 30.68 -35.21
C SER A 444 4.93 32.02 -34.81
N SER A 445 5.33 33.11 -35.46
CA SER A 445 4.83 34.48 -35.17
C SER A 445 3.32 34.66 -35.32
N VAL A 446 2.65 33.77 -36.05
CA VAL A 446 1.19 33.75 -36.21
C VAL A 446 0.51 33.09 -35.01
N LEU A 447 1.12 32.04 -34.46
CA LEU A 447 0.60 31.35 -33.27
C LEU A 447 0.74 32.21 -32.01
N MET A 448 1.80 33.03 -31.93
CA MET A 448 1.98 34.02 -30.84
C MET A 448 0.79 34.98 -30.73
N LYS A 449 0.32 35.54 -31.86
CA LYS A 449 -0.83 36.46 -31.85
C LYS A 449 -2.12 35.78 -31.37
N TYR A 450 -2.33 34.53 -31.76
CA TYR A 450 -3.52 33.78 -31.36
C TYR A 450 -3.46 33.37 -29.88
N ILE A 451 -2.27 33.07 -29.36
CA ILE A 451 -2.04 32.79 -27.94
C ILE A 451 -2.23 34.06 -27.11
N ASP A 452 -1.71 35.21 -27.54
CA ASP A 452 -1.87 36.49 -26.83
C ASP A 452 -3.35 36.88 -26.68
N GLU A 453 -4.14 36.70 -27.74
CA GLU A 453 -5.58 36.95 -27.73
C GLU A 453 -6.32 36.01 -26.77
N LYS A 454 -5.99 34.71 -26.79
CA LYS A 454 -6.59 33.72 -25.87
C LYS A 454 -6.17 33.89 -24.41
N VAL A 455 -4.92 34.25 -24.14
CA VAL A 455 -4.42 34.53 -22.79
C VAL A 455 -5.10 35.78 -22.22
N SER A 456 -5.35 36.81 -23.05
CA SER A 456 -6.08 38.00 -22.62
C SER A 456 -7.53 37.72 -22.24
N GLU A 457 -8.23 36.84 -22.97
CA GLU A 457 -9.58 36.41 -22.61
C GLU A 457 -9.61 35.65 -21.27
N LEU A 458 -8.69 34.69 -21.09
CA LEU A 458 -8.61 33.89 -19.86
C LEU A 458 -8.22 34.72 -18.62
N ASP A 459 -7.36 35.74 -18.78
CA ASP A 459 -7.01 36.65 -17.67
C ASP A 459 -8.15 37.60 -17.28
N ALA A 460 -9.01 37.99 -18.24
CA ALA A 460 -10.23 38.75 -17.95
C ALA A 460 -11.22 37.91 -17.13
N ASP A 461 -11.45 36.66 -17.52
CA ASP A 461 -12.32 35.73 -16.79
C ASP A 461 -11.80 35.43 -15.38
N ARG A 462 -10.48 35.31 -15.22
CA ARG A 462 -9.82 35.14 -13.91
C ARG A 462 -10.13 36.30 -12.97
N LYS A 463 -10.00 37.55 -13.44
CA LYS A 463 -10.24 38.76 -12.62
C LYS A 463 -11.69 38.85 -12.14
N VAL A 464 -12.65 38.58 -13.03
CA VAL A 464 -14.08 38.57 -12.68
C VAL A 464 -14.37 37.53 -11.59
N LEU A 465 -13.88 36.30 -11.76
CA LEU A 465 -14.06 35.24 -10.76
C LEU A 465 -13.40 35.56 -9.42
N GLN A 466 -12.26 36.26 -9.44
CA GLN A 466 -11.55 36.66 -8.22
C GLN A 466 -12.31 37.74 -7.43
N GLU A 467 -12.87 38.74 -8.10
CA GLU A 467 -13.72 39.77 -7.48
C GLU A 467 -15.01 39.18 -6.87
N GLU A 468 -15.65 38.24 -7.57
CA GLU A 468 -16.82 37.51 -7.06
C GLU A 468 -16.52 36.66 -5.82
N ILE A 469 -15.31 36.10 -5.70
CA ILE A 469 -14.90 35.32 -4.52
C ILE A 469 -14.66 36.23 -3.32
N VAL A 470 -14.01 37.38 -3.52
CA VAL A 470 -13.71 38.34 -2.44
C VAL A 470 -15.00 38.92 -1.87
N THR A 471 -15.90 39.40 -2.73
CA THR A 471 -17.20 39.97 -2.31
C THR A 471 -18.04 38.95 -1.54
N ALA A 472 -18.10 37.72 -2.02
CA ALA A 472 -18.88 36.68 -1.35
C ALA A 472 -18.27 36.19 -0.02
N ASN A 473 -16.94 36.20 0.14
CA ASN A 473 -16.28 35.90 1.43
C ASN A 473 -16.58 36.96 2.51
N VAL A 474 -16.69 38.25 2.14
CA VAL A 474 -17.03 39.34 3.06
C VAL A 474 -18.47 39.19 3.56
N THR A 475 -19.42 38.90 2.67
CA THR A 475 -20.81 38.64 3.05
C THR A 475 -20.98 37.38 3.90
N ASP A 476 -20.16 36.35 3.68
CA ASP A 476 -20.23 35.09 4.42
C ASP A 476 -19.69 35.22 5.87
N ALA A 477 -18.71 36.10 6.08
CA ALA A 477 -18.18 36.43 7.42
C ALA A 477 -19.20 37.19 8.27
N GLU A 478 -19.91 38.17 7.70
CA GLU A 478 -20.97 38.91 8.38
C GLU A 478 -22.21 38.05 8.69
N GLY A 479 -22.57 37.15 7.77
CA GLY A 479 -23.67 36.18 7.93
C GLY A 479 -23.40 35.15 9.03
N ARG A 480 -22.19 34.58 9.07
CA ARG A 480 -21.78 33.63 10.12
C ARG A 480 -21.76 34.28 11.51
N LEU A 481 -21.30 35.52 11.62
CA LEU A 481 -21.25 36.22 12.90
C LEU A 481 -22.65 36.49 13.46
N LYS A 482 -23.61 36.87 12.60
CA LYS A 482 -25.04 37.06 12.97
C LYS A 482 -25.70 35.73 13.38
N GLN A 483 -25.41 34.63 12.68
CA GLN A 483 -25.91 33.30 13.03
C GLN A 483 -25.36 32.82 14.37
N ILE A 484 -24.05 32.92 14.61
CA ILE A 484 -23.42 32.50 15.89
C ILE A 484 -24.02 33.25 17.08
N THR A 485 -24.25 34.56 16.97
CA THR A 485 -24.89 35.35 18.04
C THR A 485 -26.34 34.92 18.33
N ASN A 486 -27.10 34.51 17.31
CA ASN A 486 -28.46 34.01 17.49
C ASN A 486 -28.48 32.61 18.12
N HIS A 487 -27.55 31.74 17.73
CA HIS A 487 -27.42 30.39 18.30
C HIS A 487 -27.01 30.42 19.79
N VAL A 488 -26.16 31.35 20.22
CA VAL A 488 -25.77 31.44 21.65
C VAL A 488 -26.90 31.98 22.53
N LYS A 489 -27.77 32.86 22.00
CA LYS A 489 -28.97 33.32 22.71
C LYS A 489 -30.01 32.21 22.93
N MET A 490 -29.99 31.16 22.10
CA MET A 490 -30.92 30.01 22.16
C MET A 490 -30.19 28.69 22.49
N TRP A 491 -29.16 28.74 23.33
CA TRP A 491 -28.32 27.57 23.65
C TRP A 491 -29.11 26.36 24.20
N GLU A 492 -30.14 26.62 25.00
CA GLU A 492 -30.94 25.59 25.67
C GLU A 492 -31.87 24.83 24.71
N THR A 493 -32.28 25.44 23.59
CA THR A 493 -33.19 24.84 22.60
C THR A 493 -32.48 24.22 21.39
N LEU A 494 -31.14 24.32 21.32
CA LEU A 494 -30.36 23.84 20.18
C LEU A 494 -30.16 22.31 20.18
N SER A 495 -30.13 21.74 18.97
CA SER A 495 -29.80 20.32 18.76
C SER A 495 -28.33 20.03 19.13
N PHE A 496 -28.03 18.76 19.45
CA PHE A 496 -26.67 18.35 19.84
C PHE A 496 -25.63 18.61 18.73
N GLU A 497 -26.02 18.44 17.47
CA GLU A 497 -25.15 18.66 16.31
C GLU A 497 -24.86 20.15 16.11
N ASP A 498 -25.86 21.02 16.30
CA ASP A 498 -25.69 22.46 16.20
C ASP A 498 -24.77 23.02 17.30
N ARG A 499 -24.92 22.52 18.55
CA ARG A 499 -24.01 22.88 19.66
C ARG A 499 -22.56 22.54 19.33
N GLN A 500 -22.32 21.39 18.70
CA GLN A 500 -20.98 20.98 18.30
C GLN A 500 -20.44 21.84 17.15
N ALA A 501 -21.27 22.24 16.20
CA ALA A 501 -20.87 23.12 15.09
C ALA A 501 -20.45 24.52 15.57
N VAL A 502 -21.17 25.08 16.55
CA VAL A 502 -20.82 26.36 17.19
C VAL A 502 -19.48 26.25 17.94
N VAL A 503 -19.23 25.12 18.59
CA VAL A 503 -17.98 24.92 19.35
C VAL A 503 -16.79 24.66 18.45
N ASP A 504 -17.01 23.96 17.33
CA ASP A 504 -15.97 23.74 16.31
C ASP A 504 -15.51 25.05 15.67
N THR A 505 -16.40 26.04 15.55
CA THR A 505 -16.10 27.36 14.99
C THR A 505 -15.43 28.30 16.00
N LEU A 506 -15.88 28.31 17.26
CA LEU A 506 -15.38 29.23 18.30
C LEU A 506 -14.08 28.76 18.98
N ILE A 507 -13.94 27.46 19.24
CA ILE A 507 -12.89 26.93 20.11
C ILE A 507 -11.92 26.07 19.31
N LYS A 508 -10.62 26.40 19.41
CA LYS A 508 -9.54 25.64 18.77
C LYS A 508 -9.17 24.41 19.60
N VAL A 509 -8.81 24.59 20.87
CA VAL A 509 -8.40 23.51 21.80
C VAL A 509 -8.69 23.95 23.25
N ILE A 510 -9.09 23.00 24.11
CA ILE A 510 -9.19 23.18 25.56
C ILE A 510 -8.14 22.29 26.21
N ARG A 511 -7.22 22.84 27.01
CA ARG A 511 -6.21 22.07 27.75
C ARG A 511 -6.57 22.03 29.23
N ILE A 512 -6.50 20.86 29.84
CA ILE A 512 -6.76 20.67 31.26
C ILE A 512 -5.57 19.96 31.92
N ALA A 513 -4.99 20.60 32.94
CA ALA A 513 -3.92 20.06 33.78
C ALA A 513 -4.08 20.55 35.22
N ASP A 514 -4.01 19.63 36.18
CA ASP A 514 -3.89 19.91 37.62
C ASP A 514 -4.94 20.92 38.15
N GLY A 515 -6.17 20.85 37.63
CA GLY A 515 -7.28 21.73 38.02
C GLY A 515 -7.35 23.07 37.30
N THR A 516 -6.40 23.37 36.41
CA THR A 516 -6.42 24.56 35.54
C THR A 516 -7.02 24.23 34.17
N ILE A 517 -7.80 25.18 33.61
CA ILE A 517 -8.44 25.07 32.31
C ILE A 517 -7.92 26.22 31.44
N GLU A 518 -7.21 25.88 30.36
CA GLU A 518 -6.77 26.84 29.35
C GLU A 518 -7.59 26.68 28.07
N ILE A 519 -8.23 27.75 27.62
CA ILE A 519 -9.06 27.75 26.40
C ILE A 519 -8.35 28.53 25.31
N THR A 520 -8.05 27.87 24.19
CA THR A 520 -7.56 28.53 22.97
C THR A 520 -8.73 28.77 22.02
N TRP A 521 -9.06 30.04 21.81
CA TRP A 521 -10.13 30.47 20.90
C TRP A 521 -9.64 30.51 19.44
N ASN A 522 -10.58 30.43 18.50
CA ASN A 522 -10.32 30.48 17.05
C ASN A 522 -10.61 31.87 16.43
N ILE A 523 -11.11 32.79 17.25
CA ILE A 523 -11.44 34.19 16.90
C ILE A 523 -10.29 35.09 17.32
#